data_AF-A0A965X1J7-F1
#
_entry.id   AF-A0A965X1J7-F1
#
_cell.length_a   1.000
_cell.length_b   1.000
_cell.length_c   1.000
_cell.angle_alpha   90.00
_cell.angle_beta   90.00
_cell.angle_gamma   90.00
#
_symmetry.space_group_name_H-M   'P 1'
#
loop_
_entity.id
_entity.type
_entity.pdbx_description
1 polymer ?
#
loop_
_entity_poly.entity_id
_entity_poly.type
_entity_poly.pdbx_seq_one_letter_code
_entity_poly.pdbx_strand_id
1 'polypeptide(L)'
;MKKRSIILLLIIVLVGQSLGSLFAAGASEAAPTGPVKIVYWRSLTGVAGDIQDELVAKFNASQDKVIVEAQFQGAYADLIQKLLAGLAAGEVPDVVLLDSPFVTLFAKDGVLFNLDDLVKKDKTSFDLKNYIPGLLEDGYYDGSLYALPFMRSTPLLYVNGDMLAESGLPRRAPAT
;
A
#
# COMPACT_ATOMS: atom_id res chain seq x y z
N MET A 1 15.59 29.10 25.24
CA MET A 1 16.96 28.73 25.67
C MET A 1 17.02 27.20 25.66
N LYS A 2 17.80 26.44 24.90
CA LYS A 2 19.05 26.65 24.16
C LYS A 2 18.99 25.86 22.83
N LYS A 3 19.62 26.47 21.82
CA LYS A 3 19.87 25.97 20.47
C LYS A 3 20.78 24.74 20.49
N ARG A 4 20.60 23.81 19.54
CA ARG A 4 21.70 23.04 18.95
C ARG A 4 21.58 23.13 17.43
N SER A 5 22.62 23.69 16.84
CA SER A 5 22.77 24.03 15.43
C SER A 5 23.97 23.24 14.87
N ILE A 6 23.96 23.05 13.54
CA ILE A 6 25.11 22.79 12.64
C ILE A 6 25.58 21.32 12.69
N ILE A 7 25.54 20.57 11.57
CA ILE A 7 26.55 20.65 10.49
C ILE A 7 25.91 20.63 9.09
N LEU A 8 26.12 21.75 8.39
CA LEU A 8 26.01 21.96 6.96
C LEU A 8 27.33 21.47 6.33
N LEU A 9 27.32 20.59 5.33
CA LEU A 9 28.50 20.37 4.48
C LEU A 9 28.15 20.78 3.05
N LEU A 10 28.40 22.07 2.82
CA LEU A 10 28.28 22.79 1.57
C LEU A 10 29.62 22.63 0.82
N ILE A 11 29.64 21.94 -0.31
CA ILE A 11 30.75 22.02 -1.27
C ILE A 11 30.30 22.99 -2.38
N ILE A 12 30.71 24.25 -2.26
CA ILE A 12 30.70 25.25 -3.34
C ILE A 12 32.15 25.62 -3.64
N VAL A 13 32.60 25.30 -4.85
CA VAL A 13 33.75 25.84 -5.59
C VAL A 13 33.39 25.56 -7.07
N LEU A 14 33.32 26.46 -8.07
CA LEU A 14 33.77 27.84 -8.22
C LEU A 14 33.01 28.49 -9.40
N VAL A 15 32.54 29.72 -9.17
CA VAL A 15 32.47 30.91 -10.06
C VAL A 15 32.32 30.72 -11.59
N GLY A 16 31.18 31.17 -12.09
CA GLY A 16 31.01 31.78 -13.42
C GLY A 16 29.89 32.83 -13.35
N GLN A 17 30.24 34.12 -13.41
CA GLN A 17 29.28 35.23 -13.32
C GLN A 17 28.50 35.42 -14.63
N SER A 18 27.19 35.68 -14.52
CA SER A 18 26.57 36.84 -15.18
C SER A 18 25.33 37.27 -14.40
N LEU A 19 25.31 38.54 -13.96
CA LEU A 19 24.13 39.22 -13.43
C LEU A 19 23.11 39.45 -14.55
N GLY A 20 21.85 39.08 -14.30
CA GLY A 20 20.72 39.48 -15.12
C GLY A 20 19.38 39.06 -14.51
N SER A 21 18.69 40.03 -13.90
CA SER A 21 17.22 40.18 -13.78
C SER A 21 16.42 38.97 -13.23
N LEU A 22 16.02 38.97 -11.95
CA LEU A 22 14.77 39.53 -11.43
C LEU A 22 13.51 39.19 -12.25
N PHE A 23 12.57 38.48 -11.60
CA PHE A 23 11.24 38.00 -12.04
C PHE A 23 11.21 36.76 -12.95
N ALA A 24 11.12 35.58 -12.32
CA ALA A 24 10.43 34.44 -12.90
C ALA A 24 9.14 34.21 -12.09
N ALA A 25 8.03 34.56 -12.74
CA ALA A 25 6.67 34.27 -12.33
C ALA A 25 6.46 32.77 -12.10
N GLY A 26 5.46 32.46 -11.27
CA GLY A 26 5.14 31.12 -10.80
C GLY A 26 5.31 30.03 -11.86
N ALA A 27 6.26 29.13 -11.60
CA ALA A 27 6.31 27.85 -12.26
C ALA A 27 5.06 27.08 -11.83
N SER A 28 4.01 27.16 -12.65
CA SER A 28 2.98 26.13 -12.68
C SER A 28 3.71 24.82 -12.94
N GLU A 29 3.74 23.93 -11.95
CA GLU A 29 4.26 22.59 -12.06
C GLU A 29 3.60 21.94 -13.28
N ALA A 30 4.38 21.78 -14.35
CA ALA A 30 3.85 21.27 -15.62
C ALA A 30 3.36 19.85 -15.37
N ALA A 31 2.08 19.58 -15.66
CA ALA A 31 1.52 18.26 -15.54
C ALA A 31 2.38 17.26 -16.34
N PRO A 32 2.69 16.07 -15.78
CA PRO A 32 3.58 15.12 -16.42
C PRO A 32 3.08 14.80 -17.84
N THR A 33 3.99 14.90 -18.82
CA THR A 33 3.69 14.74 -20.25
C THR A 33 3.69 13.27 -20.71
N GLY A 34 3.62 12.32 -19.78
CA GLY A 34 3.61 10.87 -20.06
C GLY A 34 2.92 10.08 -18.94
N PRO A 35 2.84 8.74 -19.08
CA PRO A 35 2.13 7.90 -18.12
C PRO A 35 2.74 8.00 -16.72
N VAL A 36 1.88 8.10 -15.71
CA VAL A 36 2.29 8.07 -14.30
C VAL A 36 2.71 6.65 -13.96
N LYS A 37 3.95 6.47 -13.48
CA LYS A 37 4.43 5.17 -13.00
C LYS A 37 4.05 5.00 -11.53
N ILE A 38 3.53 3.83 -11.19
CA ILE A 38 3.14 3.44 -9.84
C ILE A 38 3.85 2.14 -9.49
N VAL A 39 4.65 2.14 -8.43
CA VAL A 39 5.30 0.93 -7.90
C VAL A 39 4.37 0.27 -6.89
N TYR A 40 4.04 -1.00 -7.16
CA TYR A 40 3.25 -1.84 -6.27
C TYR A 40 4.12 -2.96 -5.67
N TRP A 41 4.35 -2.93 -4.37
CA TRP A 41 4.99 -4.05 -3.68
C TRP A 41 3.98 -5.12 -3.29
N ARG A 42 4.13 -6.30 -3.88
CA ARG A 42 3.27 -7.45 -3.62
C ARG A 42 3.98 -8.55 -2.83
N SER A 43 3.16 -9.34 -2.15
CA SER A 43 3.55 -10.63 -1.56
C SER A 43 2.77 -11.77 -2.24
N LEU A 44 2.96 -12.99 -1.74
CA LEU A 44 2.34 -14.23 -2.17
C LEU A 44 2.86 -14.78 -3.51
N THR A 45 2.88 -16.11 -3.60
CA THR A 45 3.28 -16.89 -4.78
C THR A 45 2.16 -17.84 -5.20
N GLY A 46 2.38 -18.60 -6.27
CA GLY A 46 1.40 -19.50 -6.84
C GLY A 46 0.17 -18.73 -7.35
N VAL A 47 -1.00 -19.36 -7.27
CA VAL A 47 -2.26 -18.80 -7.80
C VAL A 47 -2.55 -17.38 -7.28
N ALA A 48 -2.25 -17.12 -6.01
CA ALA A 48 -2.44 -15.79 -5.42
C ALA A 48 -1.49 -14.73 -6.01
N GLY A 49 -0.26 -15.10 -6.35
CA GLY A 49 0.69 -14.23 -7.06
C GLY A 49 0.27 -14.02 -8.51
N ASP A 50 -0.12 -15.09 -9.20
CA ASP A 50 -0.52 -15.06 -10.61
C ASP A 50 -1.73 -14.14 -10.84
N ILE A 51 -2.74 -14.19 -9.95
CA ILE A 51 -3.91 -13.31 -10.00
C ILE A 51 -3.52 -11.83 -9.86
N GLN A 52 -2.54 -11.52 -9.00
CA GLN A 52 -2.09 -10.14 -8.83
C GLN A 52 -1.39 -9.61 -10.08
N ASP A 53 -0.52 -10.43 -10.68
CA ASP A 53 0.16 -10.07 -11.92
C ASP A 53 -0.85 -9.90 -13.08
N GLU A 54 -1.88 -10.76 -13.14
CA GLU A 54 -2.97 -10.65 -14.11
C GLU A 54 -3.79 -9.36 -13.93
N LEU A 55 -4.13 -8.99 -12.69
CA LEU A 55 -4.88 -7.76 -12.41
C LEU A 55 -4.08 -6.51 -12.80
N VAL A 56 -2.77 -6.50 -12.54
CA VAL A 56 -1.86 -5.42 -12.95
C VAL A 56 -1.79 -5.33 -14.48
N ALA A 57 -1.66 -6.46 -15.16
CA ALA A 57 -1.65 -6.51 -16.63
C ALA A 57 -2.98 -6.00 -17.22
N LYS A 58 -4.12 -6.42 -16.67
CA LYS A 58 -5.45 -5.94 -17.08
C LYS A 58 -5.62 -4.44 -16.87
N PHE A 59 -5.20 -3.92 -15.72
CA PHE A 59 -5.26 -2.49 -15.45
C PHE A 59 -4.39 -1.69 -16.43
N ASN A 60 -3.15 -2.11 -16.63
CA ASN A 60 -2.23 -1.46 -17.58
C ASN A 60 -2.72 -1.55 -19.03
N ALA A 61 -3.44 -2.61 -19.41
CA ALA A 61 -4.02 -2.75 -20.75
C ALA A 61 -5.32 -1.95 -20.94
N SER A 62 -6.01 -1.60 -19.85
CA SER A 62 -7.31 -0.90 -19.91
C SER A 62 -7.20 0.60 -20.21
N GLN A 63 -6.00 1.17 -20.09
CA GLN A 63 -5.73 2.61 -20.20
C GLN A 63 -4.23 2.86 -20.42
N ASP A 64 -3.88 4.10 -20.77
CA ASP A 64 -2.54 4.55 -21.16
C ASP A 64 -2.00 5.73 -20.32
N LYS A 65 -2.72 6.11 -19.26
CA LYS A 65 -2.37 7.20 -18.33
C LYS A 65 -1.49 6.77 -17.15
N VAL A 66 -1.56 5.51 -16.75
CA VAL A 66 -0.87 4.95 -15.57
C VAL A 66 -0.19 3.65 -15.96
N ILE A 67 1.02 3.41 -15.47
CA ILE A 67 1.73 2.14 -15.59
C ILE A 67 2.05 1.64 -14.19
N VAL A 68 1.43 0.53 -13.81
CA VAL A 68 1.72 -0.16 -12.54
C VAL A 68 2.83 -1.17 -12.74
N GLU A 69 3.89 -1.05 -11.95
CA GLU A 69 4.98 -2.01 -11.85
C GLU A 69 4.84 -2.82 -10.56
N ALA A 70 4.45 -4.10 -10.69
CA ALA A 70 4.36 -5.00 -9.56
C ALA A 70 5.73 -5.63 -9.25
N GLN A 71 6.16 -5.50 -8.00
CA GLN A 71 7.43 -6.04 -7.50
C GLN A 71 7.15 -7.05 -6.39
N PHE A 72 7.54 -8.30 -6.61
CA PHE A 72 7.43 -9.34 -5.60
C PHE A 72 8.50 -9.18 -4.51
N GLN A 73 8.07 -9.12 -3.26
CA GLN A 73 8.96 -8.91 -2.11
C GLN A 73 9.05 -10.10 -1.15
N GLY A 74 8.65 -11.30 -1.58
CA GLY A 74 8.66 -12.50 -0.73
C GLY A 74 7.34 -12.73 0.01
N ALA A 75 7.39 -13.47 1.11
CA ALA A 75 6.24 -13.69 1.98
C ALA A 75 5.89 -12.41 2.77
N TYR A 76 4.77 -12.41 3.49
CA TYR A 76 4.34 -11.22 4.26
C TYR A 76 5.43 -10.72 5.21
N ALA A 77 6.13 -11.62 5.91
CA ALA A 77 7.20 -11.25 6.83
C ALA A 77 8.37 -10.53 6.11
N ASP A 78 8.77 -11.02 4.94
CA ASP A 78 9.85 -10.43 4.13
C ASP A 78 9.43 -9.04 3.62
N LEU A 79 8.20 -8.91 3.13
CA LEU A 79 7.64 -7.65 2.66
C LEU A 79 7.58 -6.60 3.78
N ILE A 80 7.15 -6.98 4.99
CA ILE A 80 7.10 -6.08 6.14
C ILE A 80 8.51 -5.64 6.55
N GLN A 81 9.47 -6.56 6.61
CA GLN A 81 10.87 -6.21 6.90
C GLN A 81 11.44 -5.23 5.88
N LYS A 82 11.14 -5.46 4.59
CA LYS A 82 11.57 -4.56 3.51
C LYS A 82 10.88 -3.20 3.59
N LEU A 83 9.59 -3.15 3.93
CA LEU A 83 8.86 -1.89 4.12
C LEU A 83 9.44 -1.08 5.28
N LEU A 84 9.76 -1.72 6.41
CA LEU A 84 10.41 -1.05 7.54
C LEU A 84 11.78 -0.47 7.16
N ALA A 85 12.59 -1.24 6.42
CA ALA A 85 13.88 -0.75 5.92
C ALA A 85 13.72 0.40 4.91
N GLY A 86 12.76 0.26 3.97
CA GLY A 86 12.43 1.29 2.98
C GLY A 86 11.94 2.59 3.62
N LEU A 87 11.10 2.49 4.65
CA LEU A 87 10.66 3.65 5.43
C LEU A 87 11.83 4.39 6.09
N ALA A 88 12.81 3.65 6.64
CA ALA A 88 14.01 4.26 7.23
C ALA A 88 14.94 4.89 6.18
N ALA A 89 14.98 4.33 4.97
CA ALA A 89 15.78 4.82 3.85
C ALA A 89 15.11 5.93 3.03
N GLY A 90 13.79 6.11 3.17
CA GLY A 90 13.00 6.96 2.27
C GLY A 90 12.73 6.32 0.89
N GLU A 91 12.86 5.01 0.78
CA GLU A 91 12.71 4.23 -0.45
C GLU A 91 11.51 3.28 -0.31
N VAL A 92 10.30 3.82 -0.46
CA VAL A 92 9.03 3.09 -0.31
C VAL A 92 8.26 2.99 -1.64
N PRO A 93 7.37 2.00 -1.81
CA PRO A 93 6.50 1.93 -2.97
C PRO A 93 5.35 2.94 -2.85
N ASP A 94 4.66 3.18 -3.97
CA ASP A 94 3.42 3.96 -4.00
C ASP A 94 2.25 3.16 -3.38
N VAL A 95 2.24 1.84 -3.61
CA VAL A 95 1.23 0.91 -3.09
C VAL A 95 1.91 -0.32 -2.51
N VAL A 96 1.44 -0.81 -1.36
CA VAL A 96 1.98 -2.02 -0.73
C VAL A 96 0.85 -2.93 -0.26
N LEU A 97 1.02 -4.24 -0.49
CA LEU A 97 0.14 -5.26 0.08
C LEU A 97 0.46 -5.42 1.57
N LEU A 98 -0.46 -5.03 2.45
CA LEU A 98 -0.29 -5.19 3.89
C LEU A 98 -1.25 -6.23 4.45
N ASP A 99 -0.76 -7.00 5.42
CA ASP A 99 -1.63 -7.77 6.29
C ASP A 99 -2.34 -6.83 7.28
N SER A 100 -3.56 -7.18 7.66
CA SER A 100 -4.52 -6.30 8.33
C SER A 100 -3.99 -5.71 9.65
N PRO A 101 -3.31 -6.47 10.54
CA PRO A 101 -2.75 -5.89 11.77
C PRO A 101 -1.71 -4.79 11.54
N PHE A 102 -0.99 -4.85 10.42
CA PHE A 102 0.05 -3.86 10.07
C PHE A 102 -0.53 -2.56 9.52
N VAL A 103 -1.75 -2.57 8.98
CA VAL A 103 -2.44 -1.33 8.56
C VAL A 103 -2.59 -0.39 9.74
N THR A 104 -3.18 -0.89 10.84
CA THR A 104 -3.35 -0.13 12.09
C THR A 104 -2.02 0.37 12.65
N LEU A 105 -0.99 -0.49 12.65
CA LEU A 105 0.33 -0.13 13.16
C LEU A 105 0.96 1.02 12.35
N PHE A 106 0.98 0.90 11.02
CA PHE A 106 1.61 1.90 10.16
C PHE A 106 0.77 3.18 10.04
N ALA A 107 -0.56 3.10 10.10
CA ALA A 107 -1.43 4.27 10.18
C ALA A 107 -1.15 5.06 11.47
N LYS A 108 -1.02 4.37 12.61
CA LYS A 108 -0.66 4.98 13.89
C LYS A 108 0.69 5.69 13.86
N ASP A 109 1.68 5.10 13.18
CA ASP A 109 3.01 5.69 13.03
C ASP A 109 3.06 6.81 11.97
N GLY A 110 1.94 7.10 11.30
CA GLY A 110 1.79 8.21 10.37
C GLY A 110 2.48 7.98 9.02
N VAL A 111 2.79 6.73 8.67
CA VAL A 111 3.52 6.39 7.44
C VAL A 111 2.60 5.91 6.30
N LEU A 112 1.30 5.77 6.56
CA LEU A 112 0.30 5.50 5.53
C LEU A 112 -0.43 6.78 5.10
N PHE A 113 -0.76 6.84 3.81
CA PHE A 113 -1.55 7.92 3.24
C PHE A 113 -3.03 7.79 3.65
N ASN A 114 -3.63 8.88 4.11
CA ASN A 114 -5.06 8.91 4.45
C ASN A 114 -5.90 8.98 3.14
N LEU A 115 -6.72 7.96 2.91
CA LEU A 115 -7.50 7.78 1.70
C LEU A 115 -8.82 8.58 1.68
N ASP A 116 -9.23 9.20 2.79
CA ASP A 116 -10.53 9.87 2.90
C ASP A 116 -10.73 10.94 1.82
N ASP A 117 -9.68 11.70 1.51
CA ASP A 117 -9.75 12.75 0.50
C ASP A 117 -9.88 12.18 -0.92
N LEU A 118 -9.32 10.99 -1.18
CA LEU A 118 -9.50 10.28 -2.45
C LEU A 118 -10.94 9.74 -2.56
N VAL A 119 -11.44 9.11 -1.51
CA VAL A 119 -12.82 8.60 -1.42
C VAL A 119 -13.82 9.75 -1.65
N LYS A 120 -13.59 10.91 -1.03
CA LYS A 120 -14.48 12.08 -1.18
C LYS A 120 -14.47 12.64 -2.60
N LYS A 121 -13.32 12.62 -3.28
CA LYS A 121 -13.13 13.18 -4.63
C LYS A 121 -13.71 12.30 -5.73
N ASP A 122 -13.60 10.97 -5.63
CA ASP A 122 -14.11 10.05 -6.65
C ASP A 122 -15.16 9.10 -6.08
N LYS A 123 -16.39 9.59 -5.96
CA LYS A 123 -17.52 8.80 -5.47
C LYS A 123 -18.05 7.78 -6.49
N THR A 124 -17.61 7.85 -7.74
CA THR A 124 -18.10 7.00 -8.83
C THR A 124 -17.26 5.75 -8.99
N SER A 125 -15.94 5.87 -8.97
CA SER A 125 -15.02 4.73 -9.07
C SER A 125 -14.65 4.17 -7.69
N PHE A 126 -14.83 4.96 -6.62
CA PHE A 126 -14.42 4.64 -5.26
C PHE A 126 -15.62 4.64 -4.28
N ASP A 127 -16.70 3.94 -4.67
CA ASP A 127 -17.85 3.73 -3.77
C ASP A 127 -17.53 2.63 -2.75
N LEU A 128 -17.36 3.03 -1.48
CA LEU A 128 -17.09 2.11 -0.37
C LEU A 128 -18.21 1.08 -0.15
N LYS A 129 -19.42 1.31 -0.68
CA LYS A 129 -20.51 0.33 -0.66
C LYS A 129 -20.24 -0.92 -1.49
N ASN A 130 -19.24 -0.87 -2.39
CA ASN A 130 -18.81 -2.05 -3.15
C ASN A 130 -17.98 -3.03 -2.30
N TYR A 131 -17.61 -2.66 -1.07
CA TYR A 131 -16.85 -3.51 -0.16
C TYR A 131 -17.75 -4.15 0.89
N ILE A 132 -17.42 -5.37 1.30
CA ILE A 132 -18.06 -6.03 2.44
C ILE A 132 -17.74 -5.23 3.71
N PRO A 133 -18.74 -4.68 4.43
CA PRO A 133 -18.49 -3.75 5.53
C PRO A 133 -17.54 -4.30 6.59
N GLY A 134 -17.76 -5.55 7.04
CA GLY A 134 -16.92 -6.17 8.07
C GLY A 134 -15.47 -6.43 7.64
N LEU A 135 -15.19 -6.49 6.32
CA LEU A 135 -13.82 -6.54 5.84
C LEU A 135 -13.24 -5.12 5.73
N LEU A 136 -14.02 -4.14 5.32
CA LEU A 136 -13.57 -2.75 5.18
C LEU A 136 -13.07 -2.15 6.51
N GLU A 137 -13.62 -2.57 7.65
CA GLU A 137 -13.20 -2.12 8.99
C GLU A 137 -11.69 -2.25 9.23
N ASP A 138 -11.04 -3.31 8.74
CA ASP A 138 -9.59 -3.51 8.90
C ASP A 138 -8.73 -2.47 8.17
N GLY A 139 -9.34 -1.67 7.29
CA GLY A 139 -8.70 -0.55 6.60
C GLY A 139 -8.71 0.76 7.40
N TYR A 140 -9.47 0.85 8.49
CA TYR A 140 -9.64 2.07 9.26
C TYR A 140 -8.72 2.15 10.48
N TYR A 141 -8.25 3.36 10.78
CA TYR A 141 -7.60 3.70 12.03
C TYR A 141 -8.04 5.09 12.47
N ASP A 142 -8.43 5.23 13.75
CA ASP A 142 -8.91 6.49 14.34
C ASP A 142 -9.96 7.22 13.48
N GLY A 143 -10.88 6.45 12.90
CA GLY A 143 -11.99 6.96 12.07
C GLY A 143 -11.62 7.36 10.63
N SER A 144 -10.36 7.22 10.21
CA SER A 144 -9.90 7.51 8.85
C SER A 144 -9.51 6.25 8.09
N LEU A 145 -9.72 6.23 6.77
CA LEU A 145 -9.40 5.09 5.92
C LEU A 145 -7.95 5.13 5.45
N TYR A 146 -7.21 4.04 5.61
CA TYR A 146 -5.79 3.93 5.22
C TYR A 146 -5.48 2.75 4.29
N ALA A 147 -6.36 1.76 4.20
CA ALA A 147 -6.19 0.64 3.27
C ALA A 147 -7.53 0.16 2.72
N LEU A 148 -7.47 -0.44 1.52
CA LEU A 148 -8.62 -1.11 0.92
C LEU A 148 -8.51 -2.62 1.07
N PRO A 149 -9.62 -3.33 1.35
CA PRO A 149 -9.67 -4.78 1.30
C PRO A 149 -9.33 -5.29 -0.10
N PHE A 150 -8.43 -6.26 -0.18
CA PHE A 150 -8.04 -6.88 -1.44
C PHE A 150 -8.13 -8.41 -1.38
N MET A 151 -7.16 -9.07 -0.72
CA MET A 151 -7.14 -10.54 -0.58
C MET A 151 -7.43 -10.94 0.86
N ARG A 152 -8.71 -11.08 1.18
CA ARG A 152 -9.19 -11.32 2.55
C ARG A 152 -9.57 -12.77 2.78
N SER A 153 -9.42 -13.22 4.01
CA SER A 153 -9.77 -14.56 4.46
C SER A 153 -10.41 -14.49 5.85
N THR A 154 -11.10 -15.57 6.21
CA THR A 154 -11.61 -15.80 7.56
C THR A 154 -11.12 -17.15 8.05
N PRO A 155 -10.85 -17.32 9.35
CA PRO A 155 -10.56 -18.63 9.90
C PRO A 155 -11.67 -19.63 9.59
N LEU A 156 -11.29 -20.86 9.21
CA LEU A 156 -12.20 -21.98 9.03
C LEU A 156 -11.71 -23.16 9.86
N LEU A 157 -12.66 -23.86 10.51
CA LEU A 157 -12.37 -25.11 11.20
C LEU A 157 -12.53 -26.27 10.22
N TYR A 158 -11.42 -26.89 9.84
CA TYR A 158 -11.41 -28.12 9.06
C TYR A 158 -11.42 -29.33 9.99
N VAL A 159 -12.33 -30.27 9.74
CA VAL A 159 -12.45 -31.51 10.52
C VAL A 159 -12.35 -32.73 9.62
N ASN A 160 -11.68 -33.78 10.10
CA ASN A 160 -11.69 -35.07 9.44
C ASN A 160 -12.90 -35.88 9.93
N GLY A 161 -13.90 -36.02 9.07
CA GLY A 161 -15.13 -36.73 9.42
C GLY A 161 -14.95 -38.22 9.69
N ASP A 162 -13.95 -38.88 9.11
CA ASP A 162 -13.71 -40.31 9.34
C ASP A 162 -13.07 -40.54 10.72
N MET A 163 -12.08 -39.72 11.09
CA MET A 163 -11.47 -39.76 12.42
C MET A 163 -12.48 -39.46 13.54
N LEU A 164 -13.43 -38.55 13.29
CA LEU A 164 -14.53 -38.28 14.22
C LEU A 164 -15.40 -39.54 14.41
N ALA A 165 -15.78 -40.22 13.32
CA ALA A 165 -16.60 -41.42 13.38
C ALA A 165 -15.89 -42.58 14.10
N GLU A 166 -14.60 -42.82 13.81
CA GLU A 166 -13.78 -43.83 14.49
C GLU A 166 -13.68 -43.59 16.00
N SER A 167 -13.73 -42.31 16.41
CA SER A 167 -13.72 -41.89 17.81
C SER A 167 -15.12 -41.87 18.45
N GLY A 168 -16.16 -42.33 17.75
CA GLY A 168 -17.56 -42.34 18.22
C GLY A 168 -18.24 -40.96 18.21
N LEU A 169 -17.68 -39.97 17.52
CA LEU A 169 -18.23 -38.62 17.40
C LEU A 169 -19.03 -38.42 16.10
N PRO A 170 -19.98 -37.46 16.06
CA PRO A 170 -20.67 -37.10 14.82
C PRO A 170 -19.71 -36.60 13.73
N ARG A 171 -19.98 -36.94 12.46
CA ARG A 171 -19.20 -36.48 11.28
C ARG A 171 -19.48 -35.02 10.91
N ARG A 172 -19.40 -34.12 11.89
CA ARG A 172 -19.61 -32.67 11.70
C ARG A 172 -18.74 -31.87 12.67
N ALA A 173 -18.45 -30.63 12.33
CA ALA A 173 -17.77 -29.70 13.22
C ALA A 173 -18.57 -29.47 14.51
N PRO A 174 -17.88 -29.20 15.66
CA PRO A 174 -18.54 -28.83 16.90
C PRO A 174 -19.36 -27.54 16.72
N ALA A 175 -20.50 -27.48 17.40
CA ALA A 175 -21.40 -26.32 17.34
C ALA A 175 -21.02 -25.22 18.34
N THR A 176 -20.26 -25.58 19.38
CA THR A 176 -19.82 -24.72 20.50
C THR A 176 -18.48 -25.20 21.02
#